data_AF-A0AA43J5K3-F1
#
_entry.id   AF-A0AA43J5K3-F1
#
_cell.length_a   1.000
_cell.length_b   1.000
_cell.length_c   1.000
_cell.angle_alpha   90.00
_cell.angle_beta   90.00
_cell.angle_gamma   90.00
#
_symmetry.space_group_name_H-M   'P 1'
#
loop_
_entity.id
_entity.type
_entity.pdbx_description
1 polymer ?
#
loop_
_entity_poly.entity_id
_entity_poly.type
_entity_poly.pdbx_seq_one_letter_code
_entity_poly.pdbx_strand_id
1 'polypeptide(L)' 'TRVTSAMLVGVASRPWRLRDLLRGRLFFEKTRLSERWQAYYRRRVETRALRVNRAHELTYAF' A
#
# COMPACT_ATOMS: atom_id res chain seq x y z
N THR A 1 21.83 3.10 16.49
CA THR A 1 20.79 2.48 15.64
C THR A 1 19.82 3.55 15.17
N ARG A 2 19.47 3.64 13.88
CA ARG A 2 18.54 4.67 13.36
C ARG A 2 17.13 4.41 13.89
N VAL A 3 16.53 5.40 14.56
CA VAL A 3 15.14 5.38 15.01
C VAL A 3 14.25 5.91 13.88
N THR A 4 13.10 5.27 13.63
CA THR A 4 12.14 5.67 12.58
C THR A 4 10.87 6.26 13.20
N SER A 5 10.10 7.03 12.43
CA SER A 5 8.82 7.57 12.91
C SER A 5 7.85 6.49 13.38
N ALA A 6 7.83 5.33 12.70
CA ALA A 6 7.02 4.18 13.10
C ALA A 6 7.41 3.63 14.49
N MET A 7 8.69 3.74 14.86
CA MET A 7 9.15 3.37 16.20
C MET A 7 8.76 4.39 17.24
N LEU A 8 8.83 5.68 16.91
CA LEU A 8 8.44 6.76 17.83
C LEU A 8 6.96 6.69 18.21
N VAL A 9 6.09 6.30 17.28
CA VAL A 9 4.63 6.20 17.52
C VAL A 9 4.17 4.80 17.95
N GLY A 10 5.11 3.89 18.25
CA GLY A 10 4.80 2.55 18.78
C GLY A 10 4.26 1.54 17.76
N VAL A 11 4.24 1.86 16.46
CA VAL A 11 3.79 0.96 15.38
C VAL A 11 4.79 -0.17 15.14
N ALA A 12 6.09 0.06 15.38
CA ALA A 12 7.12 -0.97 15.24
C ALA A 12 8.17 -0.88 16.36
N SER A 13 8.54 -2.01 16.96
CA SER A 13 9.58 -2.05 18.00
C SER A 13 11.02 -2.02 17.47
N ARG A 14 11.19 -2.27 16.16
CA ARG A 14 12.47 -2.23 15.45
C ARG A 14 12.26 -1.81 13.99
N PRO A 15 13.32 -1.37 13.28
CA PRO A 15 13.26 -1.21 11.84
C PRO A 15 12.80 -2.51 11.18
N TRP A 16 11.81 -2.41 10.29
CA TRP A 16 11.37 -3.52 9.46
C TRP A 16 12.43 -3.81 8.40
N ARG A 17 12.64 -5.10 8.16
CA ARG A 17 13.41 -5.61 7.02
C ARG A 17 12.46 -5.97 5.91
N LEU A 18 12.97 -6.14 4.69
CA LEU A 18 12.16 -6.50 3.52
C LEU A 18 11.29 -7.74 3.77
N ARG A 19 11.82 -8.77 4.45
CA ARG A 19 11.04 -9.97 4.82
C ARG A 19 9.83 -9.69 5.71
N ASP A 20 9.92 -8.70 6.61
CA ASP A 20 8.84 -8.38 7.54
C ASP A 20 7.69 -7.73 6.76
N LEU A 21 8.06 -6.83 5.83
CA LEU A 21 7.12 -6.20 4.92
C LEU A 21 6.45 -7.24 4.01
N LEU A 22 7.22 -8.12 3.37
CA LEU A 22 6.67 -9.13 2.45
C LEU A 22 5.79 -10.17 3.17
N ARG A 23 6.04 -10.47 4.44
CA ARG A 23 5.19 -11.37 5.24
C ARG A 23 3.79 -10.77 5.45
N GLY A 24 3.70 -9.47 5.67
CA GLY A 24 2.41 -8.78 5.91
C GLY A 24 1.76 -8.20 4.65
N ARG A 25 2.49 -8.14 3.53
CA ARG A 25 2.00 -7.55 2.27
C ARG A 25 0.92 -8.43 1.67
N LEU A 26 -0.26 -7.85 1.45
CA LEU A 26 -1.26 -8.44 0.56
C LEU A 26 -0.91 -8.11 -0.88
N PHE A 27 -0.76 -9.16 -1.71
CA PHE A 27 -0.54 -9.02 -3.14
C PHE A 27 -1.87 -9.08 -3.87
N PHE A 28 -2.08 -8.14 -4.80
CA PHE A 28 -3.31 -8.03 -5.58
C PHE A 28 -3.67 -9.35 -6.26
N GLU A 29 -2.70 -10.00 -6.91
CA GLU A 29 -2.91 -11.25 -7.64
C GLU A 29 -3.18 -12.46 -6.72
N LYS A 30 -2.80 -12.37 -5.44
CA LYS A 30 -2.93 -13.48 -4.48
C LYS A 30 -4.13 -13.32 -3.54
N THR A 31 -4.86 -12.20 -3.64
CA THR A 31 -5.95 -11.87 -2.72
C THR A 31 -7.20 -11.54 -3.53
N ARG A 32 -8.30 -12.23 -3.28
CA ARG A 32 -9.59 -11.88 -3.90
C ARG A 32 -10.11 -10.58 -3.29
N LEU A 33 -9.98 -9.48 -4.03
CA LEU A 33 -10.54 -8.18 -3.66
C LEU A 33 -11.98 -8.04 -4.15
N SER A 34 -12.78 -7.20 -3.48
CA SER A 34 -14.10 -6.81 -3.97
C SER A 34 -13.99 -6.07 -5.31
N GLU A 35 -15.06 -6.07 -6.10
CA GLU A 35 -15.07 -5.45 -7.44
C GLU A 35 -14.64 -3.99 -7.42
N ARG A 36 -15.05 -3.24 -6.39
CA ARG A 36 -14.66 -1.83 -6.23
C ARG A 36 -13.16 -1.69 -6.05
N TRP A 37 -12.55 -2.52 -5.20
CA TRP A 37 -11.10 -2.50 -4.99
C TRP A 37 -10.33 -2.96 -6.23
N GLN A 38 -10.86 -3.94 -6.98
CA GLN A 38 -10.27 -4.32 -8.27
C GLN A 38 -10.28 -3.15 -9.26
N ALA A 39 -11.35 -2.36 -9.32
CA ALA A 39 -11.42 -1.19 -10.18
C ALA A 39 -10.39 -0.11 -9.79
N TYR A 40 -10.15 0.11 -8.49
CA TYR A 40 -9.08 0.98 -8.02
C TYR A 40 -7.71 0.49 -8.50
N TYR A 41 -7.32 -0.74 -8.17
CA TYR A 41 -6.01 -1.29 -8.53
C TYR A 41 -5.78 -1.35 -10.05
N ARG A 42 -6.82 -1.59 -10.84
CA ARG A 42 -6.79 -1.53 -12.31
C ARG A 42 -6.90 -0.12 -12.89
N ARG A 43 -6.81 0.92 -12.07
CA ARG A 43 -6.82 2.34 -12.47
C ARG A 43 -8.08 2.77 -13.22
N ARG A 44 -9.21 2.07 -13.01
CA ARG A 44 -10.50 2.39 -13.63
C ARG A 44 -11.26 3.47 -12.87
N VAL A 45 -10.91 3.69 -11.60
CA VAL A 45 -11.53 4.72 -10.77
C VAL A 45 -10.72 6.00 -10.85
N GLU A 46 -11.37 7.08 -11.29
CA GLU A 46 -10.83 8.43 -11.23
C GLU A 46 -11.42 9.20 -10.05
N THR A 47 -10.54 9.70 -9.20
CA THR A 47 -10.86 10.55 -8.05
C THR A 47 -10.86 12.00 -8.50
N ARG A 48 -12.01 12.45 -9.05
CA ARG A 48 -12.17 13.80 -9.63
C ARG A 48 -11.84 14.94 -8.68
N ALA A 49 -12.00 14.72 -7.36
CA ALA A 49 -11.71 15.71 -6.34
C ALA A 49 -10.21 16.02 -6.18
N LEU A 50 -9.32 15.19 -6.73
CA LEU A 50 -7.88 15.38 -6.61
C LEU A 50 -7.29 16.06 -7.85
N ARG A 51 -6.37 17.00 -7.64
CA ARG A 51 -5.63 17.67 -8.72
C ARG A 51 -4.55 16.76 -9.33
N VAL A 52 -3.95 15.89 -8.52
CA VAL A 52 -2.89 14.93 -8.88
C VAL A 52 -3.23 13.55 -8.29
N ASN A 53 -2.65 12.47 -8.82
CA ASN A 53 -2.95 11.10 -8.40
C ASN A 53 -4.45 10.77 -8.46
N ARG A 54 -5.09 11.14 -9.58
CA ARG A 54 -6.53 10.92 -9.79
C ARG A 54 -6.85 9.43 -9.87
N ALA A 55 -5.94 8.63 -10.41
CA ALA A 55 -6.05 7.18 -10.42
C ALA A 55 -5.09 6.56 -9.40
N HIS A 56 -5.33 5.28 -9.08
CA HIS A 56 -4.48 4.50 -8.18
C HIS A 56 -3.21 4.02 -8.91
N GLU A 57 -2.34 4.96 -9.24
CA GLU A 57 -1.09 4.73 -9.99
C GLU A 57 0.06 4.32 -9.08
N LEU A 58 -0.15 3.33 -8.21
CA LEU A 58 0.94 2.81 -7.39
C LEU A 58 1.92 2.01 -8.26
N THR A 59 3.18 2.42 -8.27
CA THR A 59 4.28 1.72 -8.98
C THR A 59 4.45 0.26 -8.53
N TYR A 60 4.11 -0.04 -7.27
CA TYR A 60 4.32 -1.35 -6.63
C TYR A 60 2.99 -2.02 -6.22
N ALA A 61 1.88 -1.71 -6.89
CA ALA A 61 0.58 -2.34 -6.63
C ALA A 61 0.45 -3.75 -7.21
N PHE A 62 1.34 -4.11 -8.14
CA PHE A 62 1.45 -5.42 -8.77
C PHE A 62 2.78 -6.05 -8.38
#